data_AF-A0A7S3V4Z3-F1
#
_entry.id   AF-A0A7S3V4Z3-F1
#
_cell.length_a   1.000
_cell.length_b   1.000
_cell.length_c   1.000
_cell.angle_alpha   90.00
_cell.angle_beta   90.00
_cell.angle_gamma   90.00
#
_symmetry.space_group_name_H-M   'P 1'
#
loop_
_entity.id
_entity.type
_entity.pdbx_description
1 polymer ?
#
loop_
_entity_poly.entity_id
_entity_poly.type
_entity_poly.pdbx_seq_one_letter_code
_entity_poly.pdbx_strand_id
1 'polypeptide(L)'
;LKLRPITALHLPQGFSGMYIKIRYGSETCVTSTVDARMTPVWTDESAFCSEGEALGSDPSTVGEDFFERRDQDLEVKVERLKTSGYLQLSVVGTRMNSKVELGVLQIPLANAISCCNEVSENKGHGDVPGIYVRWFPLVDPKNTRGDGRLGHRPSEVEKTSDHLFPQYYTPCIKLAMWWEPDEPLDFSFDHNAYEHNVVSDVEIRPVTTSETYFLSSIDSISAALIDSFKAKELLSLSSTDIDVRYANNKTVTQVCVAVGHLQVDHHAGKALEPVVLSPTPVSNPQPTIQMLAIKDNTRGKSTIDSYKHIAFAVEEMDLRIEEIWVRDVWEMLYRVLRRHNAMKRSLLKSAAGRKWSQPHANMTSLPKGFSESDGSGITNEVLRAIQASFVSTNNSKEKSKQIYIEKLFLGS
;
A
#
# COMPACT_ATOMS: atom_id res chain seq x y z
N LEU A 1 10.92 12.84 -7.03
CA LEU A 1 11.82 11.93 -6.27
C LEU A 1 13.24 12.14 -6.76
N LYS A 2 14.19 12.34 -5.85
CA LYS A 2 15.61 12.46 -6.20
C LYS A 2 16.39 11.24 -5.69
N LEU A 3 17.30 10.73 -6.51
CA LEU A 3 18.20 9.64 -6.18
C LEU A 3 19.64 10.08 -6.44
N ARG A 4 20.48 9.95 -5.43
CA ARG A 4 21.91 10.23 -5.50
C ARG A 4 22.69 8.93 -5.31
N PRO A 5 23.32 8.40 -6.36
CA PRO A 5 24.23 7.29 -6.18
C PRO A 5 25.52 7.75 -5.52
N ILE A 6 26.01 6.94 -4.59
CA ILE A 6 27.22 7.24 -3.82
C ILE A 6 28.37 6.41 -4.37
N THR A 7 28.27 5.08 -4.22
CA THR A 7 29.32 4.13 -4.61
C THR A 7 28.71 2.76 -4.90
N ALA A 8 29.42 1.91 -5.63
CA ALA A 8 29.02 0.52 -5.84
C ALA A 8 30.20 -0.44 -5.64
N LEU A 9 29.93 -1.60 -5.04
CA LEU A 9 30.93 -2.60 -4.68
C LEU A 9 30.71 -3.91 -5.44
N HIS A 10 31.79 -4.68 -5.56
CA HIS A 10 31.80 -6.05 -6.08
C HIS A 10 31.24 -6.20 -7.50
N LEU A 11 31.38 -5.15 -8.31
CA LEU A 11 31.01 -5.19 -9.72
C LEU A 11 32.05 -5.94 -10.56
N PRO A 12 31.66 -6.53 -11.71
CA PRO A 12 32.60 -7.16 -12.64
C PRO A 12 33.71 -6.19 -13.09
N GLN A 13 34.96 -6.67 -13.08
CA GLN A 13 36.14 -5.88 -13.49
C GLN A 13 36.29 -5.80 -15.03
N GLY A 14 37.14 -4.88 -15.50
CA GLY A 14 37.53 -4.77 -16.91
C GLY A 14 36.79 -3.70 -17.73
N PHE A 15 36.07 -2.81 -17.05
CA PHE A 15 35.42 -1.64 -17.65
C PHE A 15 36.26 -0.38 -17.40
N SER A 16 36.32 0.51 -18.40
CA SER A 16 37.05 1.78 -18.30
C SER A 16 36.23 2.88 -17.62
N GLY A 17 34.91 2.74 -17.62
CA GLY A 17 34.03 3.65 -16.89
C GLY A 17 32.68 3.01 -16.60
N MET A 18 31.95 3.56 -15.64
CA MET A 18 30.61 3.12 -15.26
C MET A 18 29.68 4.31 -15.11
N TYR A 19 28.40 4.13 -15.45
CA TYR A 19 27.37 5.11 -15.18
C TYR A 19 26.10 4.41 -14.72
N ILE A 20 25.21 5.17 -14.10
CA ILE A 20 23.94 4.66 -13.61
C ILE A 20 22.83 5.18 -14.51
N LYS A 21 21.92 4.28 -14.85
CA LYS A 21 20.72 4.58 -15.61
C LYS A 21 19.52 4.27 -14.74
N ILE A 22 18.65 5.25 -14.51
CA ILE A 22 17.35 5.02 -13.88
C ILE A 22 16.25 5.11 -14.93
N ARG A 23 15.25 4.24 -14.81
CA ARG A 23 14.06 4.24 -15.64
C ARG A 23 12.82 4.20 -14.76
N TYR A 24 11.87 5.06 -15.09
CA TYR A 24 10.53 5.08 -14.49
C TYR A 24 9.50 5.32 -15.59
N GLY A 25 8.69 4.30 -15.89
CA GLY A 25 7.79 4.33 -17.05
C GLY A 25 8.54 4.55 -18.37
N SER A 26 8.24 5.66 -19.04
CA SER A 26 8.91 6.13 -20.26
C SER A 26 10.10 7.04 -19.99
N GLU A 27 10.23 7.58 -18.78
CA GLU A 27 11.32 8.49 -18.41
C GLU A 27 12.60 7.70 -18.14
N THR A 28 13.74 8.27 -18.54
CA THR A 28 15.05 7.69 -18.31
C THR A 28 16.04 8.80 -18.01
N CYS A 29 16.76 8.67 -16.90
CA CYS A 29 17.83 9.59 -16.51
C CYS A 29 19.13 8.80 -16.38
N VAL A 30 20.27 9.46 -16.63
CA VAL A 30 21.59 8.85 -16.56
C VAL A 30 22.56 9.75 -15.81
N THR A 31 23.44 9.17 -15.01
CA THR A 31 24.56 9.91 -14.42
C THR A 31 25.69 10.07 -15.42
N SER A 32 26.67 10.91 -15.07
CA SER A 32 27.93 10.93 -15.82
C SER A 32 28.70 9.63 -15.64
N THR A 33 29.64 9.37 -16.54
CA THR A 33 30.51 8.19 -16.45
C THR A 33 31.67 8.46 -15.50
N VAL A 34 31.82 7.60 -14.49
CA VAL A 34 32.92 7.63 -13.50
C VAL A 34 33.95 6.54 -13.82
N ASP A 35 35.17 6.66 -13.29
CA ASP A 35 36.20 5.63 -13.46
C ASP A 35 35.78 4.33 -12.79
N ALA A 36 35.93 3.22 -13.52
CA ALA A 36 35.54 1.88 -13.11
C ALA A 36 36.74 0.95 -12.88
N ARG A 37 37.97 1.47 -13.01
CA ARG A 37 39.21 0.72 -12.69
C ARG A 37 39.38 0.52 -11.18
N MET A 38 38.79 1.41 -10.39
CA MET A 38 38.63 1.27 -8.96
C MET A 38 37.14 1.10 -8.62
N THR A 39 36.81 1.03 -7.33
CA THR A 39 35.45 1.16 -6.86
C THR A 39 34.81 2.43 -7.44
N PRO A 40 33.74 2.34 -8.25
CA PRO A 40 33.13 3.52 -8.85
C PRO A 40 32.46 4.37 -7.77
N VAL A 41 32.80 5.66 -7.74
CA VAL A 41 32.24 6.65 -6.81
C VAL A 41 31.62 7.77 -7.63
N TRP A 42 30.33 8.02 -7.41
CA TRP A 42 29.58 9.13 -8.04
C TRP A 42 29.48 10.33 -7.10
N THR A 43 29.37 10.09 -5.80
CA THR A 43 29.31 11.14 -4.78
C THR A 43 30.29 10.80 -3.67
N ASP A 44 31.13 11.77 -3.29
CA ASP A 44 32.03 11.59 -2.15
C ASP A 44 31.24 11.47 -0.83
N GLU A 45 31.60 10.49 -0.02
CA GLU A 45 31.02 10.25 1.30
C GLU A 45 31.43 11.32 2.32
N SER A 46 32.55 12.01 2.10
CA SER A 46 33.00 13.10 2.98
C SER A 46 32.00 14.26 3.06
N ALA A 47 31.18 14.42 2.01
CA ALA A 47 30.07 15.37 1.96
C ALA A 47 28.89 15.00 2.88
N PHE A 48 28.88 13.80 3.47
CA PHE A 48 27.87 13.36 4.45
C PHE A 48 28.37 13.48 5.89
N CYS A 49 29.68 13.64 6.11
CA CYS A 49 30.33 13.57 7.43
C CYS A 49 30.91 14.91 7.90
N SER A 50 30.72 16.00 7.16
CA SER A 50 31.13 17.34 7.55
C SER A 50 30.13 17.95 8.54
N GLU A 51 30.07 17.37 9.75
CA GLU A 51 29.59 17.91 11.04
C GLU A 51 29.18 16.73 11.95
N GLY A 52 30.14 16.12 12.67
CA GLY A 52 29.73 15.04 13.59
C GLY A 52 30.79 14.19 14.29
N GLU A 53 32.10 14.48 14.17
CA GLU A 53 33.12 13.82 15.01
C GLU A 53 33.44 14.60 16.30
N ALA A 54 32.46 15.29 16.87
CA ALA A 54 32.50 15.72 18.27
C ALA A 54 31.48 14.89 19.05
N LEU A 55 31.96 14.11 20.02
CA LEU A 55 31.16 13.27 20.92
C LEU A 55 29.89 13.99 21.39
N GLY A 56 28.71 13.46 21.00
CA GLY A 56 27.48 13.61 21.77
C GLY A 56 26.44 14.63 21.28
N SER A 57 26.41 15.04 20.02
CA SER A 57 25.37 15.94 19.47
C SER A 57 24.44 15.26 18.47
N ASP A 58 23.18 15.68 18.51
CA ASP A 58 22.03 15.22 17.73
C ASP A 58 22.29 14.94 16.22
N PRO A 59 21.62 13.94 15.61
CA PRO A 59 21.66 13.66 14.18
C PRO A 59 20.90 14.68 13.30
N SER A 60 20.67 15.90 13.77
CA SER A 60 19.80 16.91 13.13
C SER A 60 20.52 17.89 12.20
N THR A 61 21.85 17.99 12.21
CA THR A 61 22.59 18.90 11.33
C THR A 61 23.18 18.16 10.14
N VAL A 62 22.35 17.91 9.13
CA VAL A 62 22.86 17.66 7.77
C VAL A 62 23.06 19.03 7.14
N GLY A 63 24.29 19.41 6.79
CA GLY A 63 24.60 20.72 6.22
C GLY A 63 23.74 21.06 4.99
N GLU A 64 23.35 22.33 4.87
CA GLU A 64 22.52 22.86 3.77
C GLU A 64 23.10 22.53 2.38
N ASP A 65 24.42 22.42 2.27
CA ASP A 65 25.19 22.02 1.06
C ASP A 65 24.87 20.61 0.51
N PHE A 66 24.14 19.79 1.28
CA PHE A 66 23.72 18.48 0.79
C PHE A 66 22.61 18.56 -0.26
N PHE A 67 21.69 19.53 -0.12
CA PHE A 67 20.52 19.67 -1.00
C PHE A 67 20.81 20.44 -2.27
N GLU A 68 21.99 21.06 -2.38
CA GLU A 68 22.45 21.64 -3.63
C GLU A 68 22.47 20.56 -4.71
N ARG A 69 21.79 20.86 -5.83
CA ARG A 69 21.66 19.96 -6.98
C ARG A 69 23.04 19.63 -7.51
N ARG A 70 23.43 18.36 -7.46
CA ARG A 70 24.71 17.91 -8.01
C ARG A 70 24.54 17.31 -9.40
N ASP A 71 25.59 17.37 -10.21
CA ASP A 71 25.60 16.83 -11.58
C ASP A 71 25.29 15.33 -11.68
N GLN A 72 25.42 14.58 -10.58
CA GLN A 72 25.14 13.14 -10.52
C GLN A 72 23.76 12.80 -9.94
N ASP A 73 22.97 13.80 -9.56
CA ASP A 73 21.64 13.56 -9.00
C ASP A 73 20.65 13.19 -10.11
N LEU A 74 19.95 12.08 -9.89
CA LEU A 74 18.92 11.59 -10.77
C LEU A 74 17.56 12.05 -10.24
N GLU A 75 16.89 12.90 -11.02
CA GLU A 75 15.56 13.39 -10.70
C GLU A 75 14.51 12.67 -11.54
N VAL A 76 13.57 12.01 -10.87
CA VAL A 76 12.43 11.35 -11.52
C VAL A 76 11.16 12.08 -11.12
N LYS A 77 10.40 12.50 -12.13
CA LYS A 77 9.09 13.12 -11.92
C LYS A 77 8.07 12.01 -11.69
N VAL A 78 7.61 11.95 -10.46
CA VAL A 78 6.63 10.96 -10.05
C VAL A 78 5.29 11.66 -10.01
N GLU A 79 4.42 11.32 -10.97
CA GLU A 79 3.02 11.69 -10.86
C GLU A 79 2.47 11.19 -9.53
N ARG A 80 1.91 12.10 -8.74
CA ARG A 80 1.46 11.85 -7.35
C ARG A 80 0.53 10.64 -7.20
N LEU A 81 -0.14 10.26 -8.28
CA LEU A 81 -1.15 9.22 -8.34
C LEU A 81 -0.64 7.92 -8.97
N LYS A 82 0.52 7.98 -9.63
CA LYS A 82 1.18 6.85 -10.26
C LYS A 82 2.29 6.35 -9.35
N THR A 83 1.98 6.02 -8.11
CA THR A 83 2.95 5.42 -7.19
C THR A 83 3.08 3.91 -7.38
N SER A 84 2.28 3.32 -8.29
CA SER A 84 2.32 1.91 -8.67
C SER A 84 3.39 1.71 -9.74
N GLY A 85 4.40 0.91 -9.42
CA GLY A 85 5.47 0.58 -10.34
C GLY A 85 6.82 0.48 -9.64
N TYR A 86 7.85 0.31 -10.45
CA TYR A 86 9.22 0.14 -9.99
C TYR A 86 10.10 1.21 -10.62
N LEU A 87 10.99 1.75 -9.80
CA LEU A 87 12.17 2.45 -10.26
C LEU A 87 13.18 1.36 -10.63
N GLN A 88 13.50 1.26 -11.92
CA GLN A 88 14.54 0.35 -12.39
C GLN A 88 15.84 1.13 -12.47
N LEU A 89 16.80 0.77 -11.63
CA LEU A 89 18.16 1.28 -11.67
C LEU A 89 19.07 0.21 -12.30
N SER A 90 19.88 0.62 -13.25
CA SER A 90 20.84 -0.23 -13.94
C SER A 90 22.24 0.37 -13.82
N VAL A 91 23.20 -0.42 -13.35
CA VAL A 91 24.61 -0.07 -13.38
C VAL A 91 25.18 -0.52 -14.72
N VAL A 92 25.71 0.39 -15.51
CA VAL A 92 26.19 0.12 -16.87
C VAL A 92 27.70 0.36 -16.95
N GLY A 93 28.43 -0.70 -17.28
CA GLY A 93 29.85 -0.65 -17.57
C GLY A 93 30.11 -0.27 -19.03
N THR A 94 31.12 0.57 -19.24
CA THR A 94 31.60 0.98 -20.56
C THR A 94 33.00 0.42 -20.79
N ARG A 95 33.20 -0.21 -21.95
CA ARG A 95 34.49 -0.74 -22.37
C ARG A 95 34.64 -0.51 -23.87
N MET A 96 35.59 0.34 -24.26
CA MET A 96 35.78 0.76 -25.66
C MET A 96 34.44 1.22 -26.26
N ASN A 97 33.91 0.50 -27.27
CA ASN A 97 32.66 0.81 -27.95
C ASN A 97 31.46 -0.02 -27.44
N SER A 98 31.62 -0.75 -26.33
CA SER A 98 30.57 -1.60 -25.75
C SER A 98 30.04 -1.04 -24.44
N LYS A 99 28.73 -1.15 -24.25
CA LYS A 99 28.01 -0.83 -23.01
C LYS A 99 27.33 -2.10 -22.52
N VAL A 100 27.65 -2.51 -21.31
CA VAL A 100 27.16 -3.76 -20.72
C VAL A 100 26.47 -3.44 -19.40
N GLU A 101 25.24 -3.90 -19.25
CA GLU A 101 24.51 -3.84 -17.98
C GLU A 101 25.18 -4.82 -17.01
N LEU A 102 25.65 -4.34 -15.85
CA LEU A 102 26.41 -5.13 -14.88
C LEU A 102 25.54 -5.60 -13.72
N GLY A 103 24.50 -4.84 -13.40
CA GLY A 103 23.58 -5.13 -12.31
C GLY A 103 22.33 -4.28 -12.40
N VAL A 104 21.21 -4.84 -11.96
CA VAL A 104 19.90 -4.19 -11.95
C VAL A 104 19.34 -4.20 -10.54
N LEU A 105 18.71 -3.10 -10.15
CA LEU A 105 17.96 -2.92 -8.93
C LEU A 105 16.55 -2.45 -9.29
N GLN A 106 15.53 -3.09 -8.72
CA GLN A 106 14.14 -2.67 -8.85
C GLN A 106 13.64 -2.22 -7.47
N ILE A 107 13.33 -0.94 -7.34
CA ILE A 107 12.79 -0.38 -6.09
C ILE A 107 11.31 -0.11 -6.31
N PRO A 108 10.39 -0.74 -5.55
CA PRO A 108 8.99 -0.36 -5.59
C PRO A 108 8.86 1.13 -5.25
N LEU A 109 8.21 1.90 -6.12
CA LEU A 109 8.14 3.35 -5.98
C LEU A 109 7.44 3.77 -4.68
N ALA A 110 6.38 3.04 -4.31
CA ALA A 110 5.67 3.24 -3.04
C ALA A 110 6.61 3.09 -1.82
N ASN A 111 7.47 2.07 -1.82
CA ASN A 111 8.44 1.84 -0.74
C ASN A 111 9.48 2.96 -0.69
N ALA A 112 10.01 3.37 -1.84
CA ALA A 112 10.97 4.48 -1.91
C ALA A 112 10.40 5.76 -1.29
N ILE A 113 9.14 6.10 -1.61
CA ILE A 113 8.46 7.28 -1.05
C ILE A 113 8.21 7.12 0.45
N SER A 114 7.72 5.96 0.90
CA SER A 114 7.48 5.69 2.34
C SER A 114 8.76 5.87 3.15
N CYS A 115 9.87 5.28 2.70
CA CYS A 115 11.16 5.38 3.36
C CYS A 115 11.67 6.84 3.43
N CYS A 116 11.43 7.66 2.40
CA CYS A 116 11.80 9.07 2.43
C CYS A 116 10.94 9.87 3.43
N ASN A 117 9.64 9.57 3.50
CA ASN A 117 8.72 10.24 4.43
C ASN A 117 9.01 9.87 5.89
N GLU A 118 9.22 8.59 6.18
CA GLU A 118 9.56 8.10 7.54
C GLU A 118 10.82 8.77 8.08
N VAL A 119 11.85 8.97 7.25
CA VAL A 119 13.07 9.68 7.67
C VAL A 119 12.79 11.17 7.93
N SER A 120 11.87 11.77 7.18
CA SER A 120 11.49 13.18 7.34
C SER A 120 10.71 13.41 8.63
N GLU A 121 9.75 12.54 8.96
CA GLU A 121 8.93 12.63 10.18
C GLU A 121 9.76 12.46 11.46
N ASN A 122 10.76 11.59 11.42
CA ASN A 122 11.61 11.31 12.59
C ASN A 122 12.57 12.47 12.95
N LYS A 123 12.79 13.45 12.05
CA LYS A 123 13.72 14.57 12.28
C LYS A 123 13.11 15.75 13.03
N GLY A 124 11.82 15.70 13.40
CA GLY A 124 11.12 16.85 13.97
C GLY A 124 10.89 17.97 12.95
N HIS A 125 10.21 19.05 13.35
CA HIS A 125 9.71 20.16 12.51
C HIS A 125 10.79 21.03 11.79
N GLY A 126 11.88 20.45 11.29
CA GLY A 126 12.82 21.12 10.39
C GLY A 126 12.33 21.13 8.95
N ASP A 127 12.61 22.22 8.23
CA ASP A 127 12.23 22.43 6.81
C ASP A 127 13.07 21.58 5.82
N VAL A 128 13.90 20.68 6.33
CA VAL A 128 14.90 19.93 5.56
C VAL A 128 14.41 18.50 5.29
N PRO A 129 14.32 18.06 4.02
CA PRO A 129 13.85 16.72 3.69
C PRO A 129 14.69 15.63 4.38
N GLY A 130 14.04 14.59 4.88
CA GLY A 130 14.74 13.38 5.35
C GLY A 130 15.42 12.65 4.20
N ILE A 131 16.70 12.31 4.36
CA ILE A 131 17.47 11.58 3.35
C ILE A 131 17.60 10.12 3.77
N TYR A 132 17.05 9.22 2.96
CA TYR A 132 17.15 7.79 3.14
C TYR A 132 18.39 7.24 2.46
N VAL A 133 19.39 6.80 3.25
CA VAL A 133 20.66 6.26 2.75
C VAL A 133 20.76 4.76 3.07
N ARG A 134 20.87 3.90 2.06
CA ARG A 134 21.01 2.44 2.23
C ARG A 134 21.86 1.80 1.14
N TRP A 135 22.34 0.58 1.44
CA TRP A 135 22.95 -0.33 0.51
C TRP A 135 21.90 -1.26 -0.10
N PHE A 136 21.92 -1.41 -1.42
CA PHE A 136 20.99 -2.22 -2.17
C PHE A 136 21.74 -3.32 -2.93
N PRO A 137 21.29 -4.58 -2.87
CA PRO A 137 21.88 -5.65 -3.66
C PRO A 137 21.49 -5.48 -5.15
N LEU A 138 22.44 -5.75 -6.04
CA LEU A 138 22.25 -5.72 -7.49
C LEU A 138 22.05 -7.15 -8.00
N VAL A 139 21.05 -7.32 -8.86
CA VAL A 139 20.72 -8.61 -9.48
C VAL A 139 21.34 -8.68 -10.88
N ASP A 140 21.78 -9.86 -11.32
CA ASP A 140 22.23 -10.08 -12.70
C ASP A 140 21.12 -9.67 -13.69
N PRO A 141 21.42 -8.82 -14.70
CA PRO A 141 20.44 -8.39 -15.70
C PRO A 141 19.76 -9.55 -16.44
N LYS A 142 20.42 -10.72 -16.57
CA LYS A 142 19.83 -11.91 -17.19
C LYS A 142 18.69 -12.49 -16.37
N ASN A 143 18.75 -12.37 -15.05
CA ASN A 143 17.73 -12.89 -14.15
C ASN A 143 16.49 -11.97 -14.09
N THR A 144 16.60 -10.72 -14.54
CA THR A 144 15.48 -9.76 -14.56
C THR A 144 14.66 -9.80 -15.86
N ARG A 145 15.13 -10.51 -16.89
CA ARG A 145 14.51 -10.56 -18.23
C ARG A 145 13.59 -11.76 -18.49
N GLY A 146 13.32 -12.60 -17.50
CA GLY A 146 12.48 -13.79 -17.63
C GLY A 146 11.01 -13.51 -17.33
N ASP A 147 10.15 -13.69 -18.33
CA ASP A 147 8.72 -14.04 -18.29
C ASP A 147 7.94 -13.65 -17.04
N GLY A 148 7.11 -12.60 -17.11
CA GLY A 148 5.76 -12.47 -16.51
C GLY A 148 5.50 -12.94 -15.06
N ARG A 149 6.53 -13.34 -14.33
CA ARG A 149 6.46 -13.93 -13.01
C ARG A 149 6.44 -12.77 -12.05
N LEU A 150 5.21 -12.46 -11.64
CA LEU A 150 4.87 -11.85 -10.36
C LEU A 150 6.04 -11.97 -9.36
N GLY A 151 6.65 -10.83 -9.06
CA GLY A 151 7.03 -10.48 -7.70
C GLY A 151 7.78 -11.53 -6.89
N HIS A 152 8.82 -12.17 -7.43
CA HIS A 152 9.89 -12.56 -6.52
C HIS A 152 10.55 -11.28 -6.03
N ARG A 153 10.04 -10.77 -4.90
CA ARG A 153 10.75 -9.84 -4.02
C ARG A 153 12.20 -10.31 -4.00
N PRO A 154 13.20 -9.45 -4.31
CA PRO A 154 14.58 -9.88 -4.25
C PRO A 154 14.78 -10.56 -2.90
N SER A 155 15.34 -11.77 -2.90
CA SER A 155 15.51 -12.59 -1.68
C SER A 155 16.30 -11.86 -0.60
N GLU A 156 16.99 -10.80 -1.00
CA GLU A 156 17.84 -9.95 -0.19
C GLU A 156 17.32 -8.51 -0.26
N VAL A 157 17.10 -7.92 0.92
CA VAL A 157 16.59 -6.55 1.10
C VAL A 157 17.73 -5.56 1.34
N GLU A 158 17.44 -4.27 1.21
CA GLU A 158 18.37 -3.19 1.51
C GLU A 158 18.94 -3.26 2.95
N LYS A 159 20.18 -2.81 3.12
CA LYS A 159 20.94 -2.88 4.37
C LYS A 159 21.51 -1.51 4.75
N THR A 160 21.84 -1.34 6.04
CA THR A 160 22.53 -0.14 6.53
C THR A 160 24.02 -0.13 6.17
N SER A 161 24.61 -1.31 5.96
CA SER A 161 26.00 -1.48 5.55
C SER A 161 26.15 -2.70 4.64
N ASP A 162 27.17 -2.70 3.79
CA ASP A 162 27.51 -3.72 2.80
C ASP A 162 27.90 -5.07 3.42
N HIS A 163 28.57 -5.08 4.57
CA HIS A 163 28.97 -6.32 5.25
C HIS A 163 27.79 -7.13 5.82
N LEU A 164 26.57 -6.57 5.81
CA LEU A 164 25.35 -7.25 6.28
C LEU A 164 24.71 -8.14 5.22
N PHE A 165 25.26 -8.19 4.00
CA PHE A 165 24.83 -9.12 2.98
C PHE A 165 25.38 -10.53 3.28
N PRO A 166 24.53 -11.58 3.36
CA PRO A 166 24.96 -12.96 3.66
C PRO A 166 26.00 -13.53 2.69
N GLN A 167 25.96 -13.15 1.41
CA GLN A 167 26.94 -13.60 0.44
C GLN A 167 28.15 -12.66 0.43
N TYR A 168 29.32 -13.24 0.65
CA TYR A 168 30.58 -12.52 0.51
C TYR A 168 30.72 -12.07 -0.95
N TYR A 169 30.97 -10.78 -1.17
CA TYR A 169 31.03 -10.13 -2.49
C TYR A 169 29.72 -10.01 -3.28
N THR A 170 28.55 -9.90 -2.62
CA THR A 170 27.31 -9.50 -3.32
C THR A 170 27.54 -8.17 -4.07
N PRO A 171 27.32 -8.10 -5.39
CA PRO A 171 27.30 -6.83 -6.13
C PRO A 171 26.25 -5.90 -5.52
N CYS A 172 26.64 -4.71 -5.08
CA CYS A 172 25.72 -3.83 -4.37
C CYS A 172 26.02 -2.35 -4.65
N ILE A 173 25.03 -1.50 -4.41
CA ILE A 173 25.11 -0.05 -4.62
C ILE A 173 24.59 0.70 -3.40
N LYS A 174 25.31 1.75 -2.98
CA LYS A 174 24.87 2.67 -1.94
C LYS A 174 24.14 3.85 -2.59
N LEU A 175 22.90 4.08 -2.17
CA LEU A 175 22.05 5.15 -2.68
C LEU A 175 21.57 6.03 -1.54
N ALA A 176 21.53 7.34 -1.79
CA ALA A 176 20.74 8.29 -1.03
C ALA A 176 19.48 8.64 -1.83
N MET A 177 18.33 8.64 -1.18
CA MET A 177 17.04 8.98 -1.78
C MET A 177 16.32 9.99 -0.88
N TRP A 178 15.66 10.95 -1.49
CA TRP A 178 14.78 11.86 -0.77
C TRP A 178 13.63 12.31 -1.66
N TRP A 179 12.52 12.60 -1.00
CA TRP A 179 11.30 13.05 -1.64
C TRP A 179 11.16 14.55 -1.44
N GLU A 180 11.20 15.30 -2.54
CA GLU A 180 10.81 16.70 -2.56
C GLU A 180 9.48 16.80 -3.32
N PRO A 181 8.45 17.41 -2.71
CA PRO A 181 7.28 17.83 -3.48
C PRO A 181 7.70 18.90 -4.48
N ASP A 182 7.12 18.90 -5.68
CA ASP A 182 7.31 20.02 -6.61
C ASP A 182 6.94 21.32 -5.87
N GLU A 183 7.91 22.23 -5.73
CA GLU A 183 7.61 23.58 -5.28
C GLU A 183 6.55 24.14 -6.23
N PRO A 184 5.44 24.69 -5.71
CA PRO A 184 4.58 25.48 -6.56
C PRO A 184 5.49 26.57 -7.14
N LEU A 185 5.58 26.65 -8.47
CA LEU A 185 6.22 27.80 -9.11
C LEU A 185 5.49 29.03 -8.57
N ASP A 186 6.09 29.70 -7.60
CA ASP A 186 5.68 31.01 -7.14
C ASP A 186 5.93 31.94 -8.33
N PHE A 187 4.92 32.03 -9.19
CA PHE A 187 4.75 33.20 -10.03
C PHE A 187 4.30 34.34 -9.12
N SER A 188 5.20 34.80 -8.25
CA SER A 188 5.11 36.13 -7.66
C SER A 188 5.36 37.12 -8.79
N PHE A 189 4.33 37.33 -9.61
CA PHE A 189 4.24 38.56 -10.38
C PHE A 189 4.13 39.69 -9.38
N ASP A 190 5.23 40.41 -9.25
CA ASP A 190 5.33 41.70 -8.59
C ASP A 190 4.21 42.61 -9.15
N HIS A 191 3.16 42.80 -8.36
CA HIS A 191 2.05 43.70 -8.68
C HIS A 191 2.10 44.90 -7.74
N ASN A 192 3.06 45.79 -8.03
CA ASN A 192 2.92 47.21 -7.80
C ASN A 192 3.21 47.98 -9.10
N ALA A 193 2.33 47.79 -10.08
CA ALA A 193 2.09 48.78 -11.13
C ALA A 193 0.68 48.58 -11.72
N TYR A 194 -0.27 49.34 -11.18
CA TYR A 194 -1.44 49.86 -11.90
C TYR A 194 -0.93 50.41 -13.26
N GLU A 195 -1.46 50.08 -14.43
CA GLU A 195 -2.84 50.30 -14.87
C GLU A 195 -3.16 49.53 -16.18
N HIS A 196 -4.45 49.25 -16.34
CA HIS A 196 -5.21 49.01 -17.58
C HIS A 196 -5.34 47.59 -18.21
N ASN A 197 -6.59 47.09 -18.07
CA ASN A 197 -7.45 46.44 -19.08
C ASN A 197 -6.95 45.15 -19.75
N VAL A 198 -7.65 44.03 -19.52
CA VAL A 198 -8.74 43.50 -20.36
C VAL A 198 -9.12 42.10 -19.82
N VAL A 199 -10.43 41.87 -19.75
CA VAL A 199 -11.16 40.63 -19.46
C VAL A 199 -10.49 39.37 -19.99
N SER A 200 -10.25 38.38 -19.12
CA SER A 200 -10.20 36.96 -19.46
C SER A 200 -10.54 36.15 -18.23
N ASP A 201 -11.55 35.27 -18.37
CA ASP A 201 -12.06 34.36 -17.34
C ASP A 201 -10.93 33.61 -16.62
N VAL A 202 -10.80 33.87 -15.32
CA VAL A 202 -9.88 33.16 -14.43
C VAL A 202 -10.54 31.83 -14.04
N GLU A 203 -10.19 30.75 -14.74
CA GLU A 203 -10.28 29.41 -14.18
C GLU A 203 -9.38 29.36 -12.94
N ILE A 204 -9.99 29.47 -11.76
CA ILE A 204 -9.36 29.21 -10.47
C ILE A 204 -8.94 27.73 -10.46
N ARG A 205 -7.69 27.44 -10.86
CA ARG A 205 -7.10 26.11 -10.70
C ARG A 205 -6.60 25.99 -9.27
N PRO A 206 -7.21 25.13 -8.43
CA PRO A 206 -6.86 25.13 -7.03
C PRO A 206 -5.56 24.36 -6.82
N VAL A 207 -4.68 24.98 -6.04
CA VAL A 207 -3.55 24.40 -5.33
C VAL A 207 -3.87 22.97 -4.90
N THR A 208 -3.27 21.97 -5.55
CA THR A 208 -3.35 20.59 -5.08
C THR A 208 -2.13 20.34 -4.21
N THR A 209 -2.20 20.59 -2.91
CA THR A 209 -1.40 19.86 -1.91
C THR A 209 -2.34 18.80 -1.33
N SER A 210 -1.90 17.53 -1.29
CA SER A 210 -2.68 16.48 -0.64
C SER A 210 -2.68 16.74 0.85
N GLU A 211 -3.85 17.07 1.39
CA GLU A 211 -4.04 17.32 2.83
C GLU A 211 -3.87 16.02 3.62
N THR A 212 -4.23 14.88 3.02
CA THR A 212 -4.00 13.55 3.60
C THR A 212 -3.63 12.55 2.51
N TYR A 213 -2.60 11.76 2.77
CA TYR A 213 -2.21 10.60 1.97
C TYR A 213 -2.07 9.41 2.90
N PHE A 214 -2.63 8.28 2.50
CA PHE A 214 -2.58 7.03 3.24
C PHE A 214 -2.30 5.89 2.25
N LEU A 215 -1.34 5.06 2.61
CA LEU A 215 -0.98 3.85 1.90
C LEU A 215 -0.99 2.71 2.93
N SER A 216 -1.66 1.61 2.59
CA SER A 216 -1.63 0.40 3.39
C SER A 216 -1.48 -0.80 2.48
N SER A 217 -0.46 -1.60 2.75
CA SER A 217 -0.26 -2.91 2.15
C SER A 217 -0.61 -3.96 3.20
N ILE A 218 -1.47 -4.90 2.84
CA ILE A 218 -1.82 -6.06 3.66
C ILE A 218 -1.36 -7.30 2.89
N ASP A 219 -0.35 -7.98 3.43
CA ASP A 219 0.26 -9.14 2.77
C ASP A 219 -0.77 -10.25 2.56
N SER A 220 -1.57 -10.57 3.58
CA SER A 220 -2.61 -11.59 3.48
C SER A 220 -3.75 -11.40 4.47
N ILE A 221 -4.95 -11.77 4.03
CA ILE A 221 -6.13 -11.96 4.88
C ILE A 221 -6.61 -13.39 4.66
N SER A 222 -6.85 -14.11 5.76
CA SER A 222 -7.49 -15.43 5.73
C SER A 222 -8.68 -15.47 6.67
N ALA A 223 -9.74 -16.14 6.25
CA ALA A 223 -10.94 -16.34 7.05
C ALA A 223 -11.53 -17.72 6.79
N ALA A 224 -11.91 -18.45 7.82
CA ALA A 224 -12.52 -19.76 7.71
C ALA A 224 -13.95 -19.78 8.27
N LEU A 225 -14.86 -20.44 7.56
CA LEU A 225 -16.20 -20.73 8.03
C LEU A 225 -16.22 -22.11 8.67
N ILE A 226 -16.41 -22.14 10.00
CA ILE A 226 -16.42 -23.39 10.78
C ILE A 226 -17.85 -23.70 11.21
N ASP A 227 -18.33 -24.91 10.88
CA ASP A 227 -19.57 -25.45 11.45
C ASP A 227 -19.37 -25.72 12.94
N SER A 228 -19.85 -24.80 13.77
CA SER A 228 -19.78 -24.90 15.24
C SER A 228 -20.44 -26.16 15.83
N PHE A 229 -21.35 -26.83 15.10
CA PHE A 229 -22.03 -28.03 15.59
C PHE A 229 -21.24 -29.30 15.31
N LYS A 230 -20.54 -29.35 14.17
CA LYS A 230 -19.74 -30.50 13.74
C LYS A 230 -18.23 -30.29 13.96
N ALA A 231 -17.82 -29.09 14.40
CA ALA A 231 -16.43 -28.65 14.50
C ALA A 231 -15.64 -28.91 13.21
N LYS A 232 -16.27 -28.64 12.06
CA LYS A 232 -15.73 -28.91 10.73
C LYS A 232 -15.62 -27.62 9.95
N GLU A 233 -14.46 -27.38 9.36
CA GLU A 233 -14.27 -26.29 8.41
C GLU A 233 -15.06 -26.57 7.12
N LEU A 234 -15.89 -25.61 6.72
CA LEU A 234 -16.71 -25.70 5.52
C LEU A 234 -16.09 -24.94 4.36
N LEU A 235 -15.45 -23.80 4.65
CA LEU A 235 -14.90 -22.90 3.65
C LEU A 235 -13.70 -22.16 4.22
N SER A 236 -12.69 -21.94 3.39
CA SER A 236 -11.58 -21.04 3.65
C SER A 236 -11.55 -19.96 2.57
N LEU A 237 -11.43 -18.71 2.98
CA LEU A 237 -11.18 -17.56 2.14
C LEU A 237 -9.73 -17.16 2.35
N SER A 238 -8.98 -17.03 1.28
CA SER A 238 -7.64 -16.45 1.30
C SER A 238 -7.54 -15.32 0.30
N SER A 239 -6.86 -14.25 0.69
CA SER A 239 -6.56 -13.12 -0.17
C SER A 239 -5.17 -12.61 0.13
N THR A 240 -4.39 -12.31 -0.91
CA THR A 240 -3.01 -11.81 -0.78
C THR A 240 -2.79 -10.55 -1.59
N ASP A 241 -1.71 -9.85 -1.25
CA ASP A 241 -1.20 -8.68 -1.98
C ASP A 241 -2.27 -7.59 -2.10
N ILE A 242 -2.86 -7.22 -0.96
CA ILE A 242 -3.91 -6.20 -0.90
C ILE A 242 -3.24 -4.84 -0.71
N ASP A 243 -3.45 -3.94 -1.66
CA ASP A 243 -2.94 -2.57 -1.62
C ASP A 243 -4.10 -1.59 -1.57
N VAL A 244 -4.10 -0.71 -0.58
CA VAL A 244 -5.09 0.34 -0.38
C VAL A 244 -4.39 1.68 -0.39
N ARG A 245 -4.80 2.55 -1.31
CA ARG A 245 -4.31 3.92 -1.41
C ARG A 245 -5.45 4.90 -1.29
N TYR A 246 -5.24 5.89 -0.45
CA TYR A 246 -6.17 6.99 -0.25
C TYR A 246 -5.41 8.30 -0.34
N ALA A 247 -5.90 9.21 -1.16
CA ALA A 247 -5.35 10.55 -1.28
C ALA A 247 -6.49 11.56 -1.28
N ASN A 248 -6.38 12.58 -0.46
CA ASN A 248 -7.38 13.64 -0.41
C ASN A 248 -6.71 15.01 -0.51
N ASN A 249 -7.26 15.85 -1.37
CA ASN A 249 -6.89 17.25 -1.48
C ASN A 249 -8.16 18.11 -1.63
N LYS A 250 -8.01 19.43 -1.63
CA LYS A 250 -9.13 20.39 -1.74
C LYS A 250 -10.02 20.16 -2.97
N THR A 251 -9.48 19.58 -4.03
CA THR A 251 -10.16 19.44 -5.32
C THR A 251 -10.66 18.03 -5.62
N VAL A 252 -9.98 17.02 -5.09
CA VAL A 252 -10.14 15.64 -5.49
C VAL A 252 -9.82 14.72 -4.32
N THR A 253 -10.66 13.71 -4.10
CA THR A 253 -10.34 12.54 -3.27
C THR A 253 -10.19 11.33 -4.17
N GLN A 254 -9.18 10.50 -3.93
CA GLN A 254 -8.94 9.28 -4.67
C GLN A 254 -8.83 8.10 -3.72
N VAL A 255 -9.45 7.00 -4.12
CA VAL A 255 -9.39 5.71 -3.43
C VAL A 255 -9.00 4.67 -4.46
N CYS A 256 -7.89 3.98 -4.22
CA CYS A 256 -7.46 2.83 -5.00
C CYS A 256 -7.43 1.61 -4.09
N VAL A 257 -8.01 0.51 -4.52
CA VAL A 257 -7.93 -0.79 -3.86
C VAL A 257 -7.55 -1.81 -4.92
N ALA A 258 -6.46 -2.53 -4.69
CA ALA A 258 -6.05 -3.65 -5.51
C ALA A 258 -5.92 -4.89 -4.63
N VAL A 259 -6.45 -6.01 -5.08
CA VAL A 259 -6.31 -7.33 -4.44
C VAL A 259 -5.60 -8.21 -5.44
N GLY A 260 -4.37 -8.62 -5.12
CA GLY A 260 -3.55 -9.41 -6.04
C GLY A 260 -4.13 -10.80 -6.31
N HIS A 261 -4.43 -11.55 -5.24
CA HIS A 261 -5.03 -12.88 -5.33
C HIS A 261 -6.25 -12.98 -4.41
N LEU A 262 -7.28 -13.70 -4.86
CA LEU A 262 -8.46 -14.05 -4.07
C LEU A 262 -8.88 -15.48 -4.38
N GLN A 263 -8.93 -16.32 -3.34
CA GLN A 263 -9.31 -17.71 -3.47
C GLN A 263 -10.28 -18.14 -2.37
N VAL A 264 -11.24 -18.96 -2.76
CA VAL A 264 -12.19 -19.61 -1.86
C VAL A 264 -12.07 -21.12 -2.03
N ASP A 265 -11.76 -21.80 -0.95
CA ASP A 265 -11.65 -23.25 -0.88
C ASP A 265 -12.81 -23.82 -0.08
N HIS A 266 -13.23 -25.04 -0.41
CA HIS A 266 -14.10 -25.82 0.47
C HIS A 266 -13.39 -27.02 1.04
N HIS A 267 -13.56 -27.20 2.35
CA HIS A 267 -12.88 -28.24 3.13
C HIS A 267 -13.81 -29.42 3.43
N ALA A 268 -14.71 -29.75 2.51
CA ALA A 268 -15.50 -30.96 2.64
C ALA A 268 -14.58 -32.19 2.59
N GLY A 269 -14.69 -33.11 3.56
CA GLY A 269 -13.81 -34.28 3.67
C GLY A 269 -13.83 -35.29 2.50
N LYS A 270 -14.64 -35.04 1.46
CA LYS A 270 -14.68 -35.78 0.19
C LYS A 270 -14.87 -34.85 -1.01
N ALA A 271 -14.34 -33.62 -0.93
CA ALA A 271 -14.35 -32.68 -2.05
C ALA A 271 -13.65 -33.31 -3.27
N LEU A 272 -14.32 -33.28 -4.42
CA LEU A 272 -13.71 -33.62 -5.71
C LEU A 272 -12.85 -32.45 -6.22
N GLU A 273 -13.32 -31.23 -6.00
CA GLU A 273 -12.74 -29.97 -6.46
C GLU A 273 -12.55 -29.04 -5.25
N PRO A 274 -11.45 -29.12 -4.50
CA PRO A 274 -11.30 -28.42 -3.22
C PRO A 274 -11.30 -26.89 -3.36
N VAL A 275 -11.05 -26.36 -4.54
CA VAL A 275 -11.08 -24.91 -4.84
C VAL A 275 -12.43 -24.57 -5.44
N VAL A 276 -13.17 -23.68 -4.77
CA VAL A 276 -14.48 -23.20 -5.22
C VAL A 276 -14.33 -22.04 -6.17
N LEU A 277 -13.46 -21.09 -5.84
CA LEU A 277 -13.27 -19.87 -6.61
C LEU A 277 -11.79 -19.52 -6.62
N SER A 278 -11.21 -19.30 -7.80
CA SER A 278 -9.85 -18.80 -7.95
C SER A 278 -9.69 -18.01 -9.25
N PRO A 279 -8.70 -17.12 -9.38
CA PRO A 279 -8.42 -16.45 -10.64
C PRO A 279 -8.00 -17.47 -11.70
N THR A 280 -8.40 -17.23 -12.94
CA THR A 280 -8.06 -18.08 -14.09
C THR A 280 -6.59 -17.90 -14.42
N PRO A 281 -5.79 -18.98 -14.53
CA PRO A 281 -4.37 -18.85 -14.86
C PRO A 281 -4.16 -18.21 -16.25
N VAL A 282 -3.63 -17.00 -16.28
CA VAL A 282 -3.27 -16.27 -17.52
C VAL A 282 -1.76 -16.01 -17.58
N SER A 283 -1.25 -15.72 -18.78
CA SER A 283 0.19 -15.48 -18.98
C SER A 283 0.70 -14.20 -18.30
N ASN A 284 -0.17 -13.20 -18.15
CA ASN A 284 0.13 -11.91 -17.53
C ASN A 284 -0.95 -11.58 -16.49
N PRO A 285 -0.87 -12.17 -15.29
CA PRO A 285 -1.89 -12.00 -14.26
C PRO A 285 -2.01 -10.53 -13.85
N GLN A 286 -3.26 -10.07 -13.74
CA GLN A 286 -3.58 -8.77 -13.16
C GLN A 286 -4.06 -9.00 -11.72
N PRO A 287 -4.06 -7.97 -10.85
CA PRO A 287 -4.76 -8.08 -9.58
C PRO A 287 -6.22 -8.54 -9.79
N THR A 288 -6.62 -9.58 -9.04
CA THR A 288 -7.96 -10.19 -9.13
C THR A 288 -9.09 -9.19 -8.99
N ILE A 289 -8.95 -8.20 -8.10
CA ILE A 289 -9.91 -7.10 -7.96
C ILE A 289 -9.14 -5.78 -7.98
N GLN A 290 -9.60 -4.83 -8.80
CA GLN A 290 -9.12 -3.47 -8.79
C GLN A 290 -10.28 -2.50 -8.76
N MET A 291 -10.18 -1.51 -7.87
CA MET A 291 -11.11 -0.40 -7.78
C MET A 291 -10.33 0.89 -7.74
N LEU A 292 -10.70 1.84 -8.60
CA LEU A 292 -10.23 3.22 -8.55
C LEU A 292 -11.44 4.15 -8.54
N ALA A 293 -11.59 4.96 -7.50
CA ALA A 293 -12.60 5.98 -7.41
C ALA A 293 -11.96 7.36 -7.23
N ILE A 294 -12.31 8.31 -8.10
CA ILE A 294 -11.85 9.69 -8.10
C ILE A 294 -13.07 10.59 -7.86
N LYS A 295 -13.21 11.06 -6.64
CA LYS A 295 -14.21 12.05 -6.21
C LYS A 295 -13.75 13.45 -6.58
N ASP A 296 -14.66 14.26 -7.11
CA ASP A 296 -14.50 15.71 -7.27
C ASP A 296 -15.01 16.44 -6.02
N ASN A 297 -14.09 16.99 -5.23
CA ASN A 297 -14.44 17.73 -4.02
C ASN A 297 -14.94 19.15 -4.33
N THR A 298 -14.59 19.71 -5.50
CA THR A 298 -15.06 21.04 -5.90
C THR A 298 -16.52 21.02 -6.33
N ARG A 299 -16.96 19.93 -6.97
CA ARG A 299 -18.36 19.71 -7.37
C ARG A 299 -19.20 19.08 -6.27
N GLY A 300 -18.57 18.49 -5.26
CA GLY A 300 -19.24 17.93 -4.10
C GLY A 300 -20.00 18.99 -3.31
N LYS A 301 -21.25 18.70 -2.93
CA LYS A 301 -22.07 19.51 -2.02
C LYS A 301 -22.45 18.68 -0.80
N SER A 302 -22.94 19.31 0.26
CA SER A 302 -23.38 18.60 1.48
C SER A 302 -24.38 17.47 1.22
N THR A 303 -25.13 17.55 0.11
CA THR A 303 -26.13 16.56 -0.30
C THR A 303 -25.74 15.74 -1.53
N ILE A 304 -24.60 16.02 -2.19
CA ILE A 304 -24.21 15.35 -3.44
C ILE A 304 -22.72 15.02 -3.41
N ASP A 305 -22.38 13.74 -3.56
CA ASP A 305 -21.01 13.31 -3.82
C ASP A 305 -20.81 13.16 -5.33
N SER A 306 -19.87 13.93 -5.88
CA SER A 306 -19.54 13.91 -7.31
C SER A 306 -18.27 13.12 -7.55
N TYR A 307 -18.30 12.18 -8.49
CA TYR A 307 -17.16 11.39 -8.92
C TYR A 307 -16.84 11.68 -10.38
N LYS A 308 -15.58 12.05 -10.66
CA LYS A 308 -15.07 12.20 -12.03
C LYS A 308 -14.96 10.84 -12.71
N HIS A 309 -14.56 9.84 -11.94
CA HIS A 309 -14.20 8.54 -12.47
C HIS A 309 -14.37 7.48 -11.40
N ILE A 310 -15.08 6.40 -11.73
CA ILE A 310 -15.04 5.14 -10.98
C ILE A 310 -14.70 4.05 -11.99
N ALA A 311 -13.60 3.34 -11.75
CA ALA A 311 -13.23 2.14 -12.47
C ALA A 311 -13.24 0.95 -11.51
N PHE A 312 -13.78 -0.15 -11.99
CA PHE A 312 -13.78 -1.42 -11.30
C PHE A 312 -13.42 -2.50 -12.31
N ALA A 313 -12.43 -3.32 -11.98
CA ALA A 313 -12.01 -4.45 -12.80
C ALA A 313 -11.94 -5.70 -11.92
N VAL A 314 -12.37 -6.81 -12.48
CA VAL A 314 -12.28 -8.13 -11.85
C VAL A 314 -11.69 -9.07 -12.88
N GLU A 315 -10.58 -9.71 -12.53
CA GLU A 315 -9.97 -10.72 -13.38
C GLU A 315 -10.92 -11.91 -13.55
N GLU A 316 -10.85 -12.59 -14.70
CA GLU A 316 -11.64 -13.79 -14.95
C GLU A 316 -11.39 -14.84 -13.86
N MET A 317 -12.46 -15.32 -13.21
CA MET A 317 -12.37 -16.30 -12.13
C MET A 317 -13.03 -17.62 -12.52
N ASP A 318 -12.37 -18.72 -12.17
CA ASP A 318 -12.92 -20.06 -12.26
C ASP A 318 -13.80 -20.33 -11.04
N LEU A 319 -15.07 -20.66 -11.28
CA LEU A 319 -16.04 -21.03 -10.24
C LEU A 319 -16.46 -22.50 -10.38
N ARG A 320 -16.17 -23.30 -9.35
CA ARG A 320 -16.56 -24.72 -9.26
C ARG A 320 -17.35 -24.96 -7.98
N ILE A 321 -18.61 -25.34 -8.11
CA ILE A 321 -19.52 -25.53 -6.98
C ILE A 321 -19.95 -26.99 -6.91
N GLU A 322 -19.69 -27.63 -5.76
CA GLU A 322 -20.24 -28.95 -5.47
C GLU A 322 -21.56 -28.87 -4.70
N GLU A 323 -22.53 -29.68 -5.09
CA GLU A 323 -23.83 -29.77 -4.41
C GLU A 323 -23.69 -30.11 -2.92
N ILE A 324 -22.76 -31.02 -2.58
CA ILE A 324 -22.50 -31.44 -1.20
C ILE A 324 -22.07 -30.26 -0.33
N TRP A 325 -21.24 -29.38 -0.87
CA TRP A 325 -20.75 -28.20 -0.19
C TRP A 325 -21.87 -27.18 0.05
N VAL A 326 -22.67 -26.87 -0.99
CA VAL A 326 -23.81 -25.95 -0.87
C VAL A 326 -24.78 -26.44 0.21
N ARG A 327 -25.05 -27.75 0.24
CA ARG A 327 -25.93 -28.35 1.26
C ARG A 327 -25.37 -28.22 2.67
N ASP A 328 -24.07 -28.47 2.87
CA ASP A 328 -23.41 -28.34 4.17
C ASP A 328 -23.45 -26.88 4.68
N VAL A 329 -23.13 -25.91 3.82
CA VAL A 329 -23.20 -24.47 4.16
C VAL A 329 -24.64 -24.04 4.46
N TRP A 330 -25.60 -24.46 3.64
CA TRP A 330 -27.02 -24.15 3.84
C TRP A 330 -27.55 -24.75 5.16
N GLU A 331 -27.21 -25.99 5.47
CA GLU A 331 -27.62 -26.65 6.71
C GLU A 331 -27.09 -25.89 7.93
N MET A 332 -25.82 -25.49 7.90
CA MET A 332 -25.21 -24.68 8.95
C MET A 332 -25.93 -23.33 9.09
N LEU A 333 -26.13 -22.59 7.99
CA LEU A 333 -26.81 -21.29 8.00
C LEU A 333 -28.24 -21.41 8.56
N TYR A 334 -28.99 -22.41 8.11
CA TYR A 334 -30.34 -22.67 8.59
C TYR A 334 -30.39 -22.95 10.10
N ARG A 335 -29.46 -23.75 10.62
CA ARG A 335 -29.33 -24.03 12.07
C ARG A 335 -29.01 -22.76 12.86
N VAL A 336 -28.09 -21.93 12.37
CA VAL A 336 -27.72 -20.65 12.99
C VAL A 336 -28.91 -19.69 13.02
N LEU A 337 -29.61 -19.51 11.89
CA LEU A 337 -30.79 -18.65 11.80
C LEU A 337 -31.92 -19.12 12.71
N ARG A 338 -32.17 -20.43 12.78
CA ARG A 338 -33.17 -21.01 13.68
C ARG A 338 -32.84 -20.75 15.15
N ARG A 339 -31.57 -20.91 15.55
CA ARG A 339 -31.10 -20.61 16.91
C ARG A 339 -31.21 -19.13 17.24
N HIS A 340 -30.80 -18.26 16.31
CA HIS A 340 -30.94 -16.81 16.48
C HIS A 340 -32.41 -16.40 16.67
N ASN A 341 -33.32 -16.94 15.86
CA ASN A 341 -34.75 -16.67 16.00
C ASN A 341 -35.33 -17.20 17.33
N ALA A 342 -34.89 -18.37 17.78
CA ALA A 342 -35.26 -18.90 19.10
C ALA A 342 -34.74 -18.00 20.24
N MET A 343 -33.50 -17.53 20.15
CA MET A 343 -32.90 -16.62 21.13
C MET A 343 -33.57 -15.25 21.14
N LYS A 344 -33.89 -14.68 19.97
CA LYS A 344 -34.64 -13.42 19.86
C LYS A 344 -36.03 -13.54 20.48
N ARG A 345 -36.74 -14.65 20.23
CA ARG A 345 -38.05 -14.92 20.86
C ARG A 345 -37.93 -15.12 22.37
N SER A 346 -36.87 -15.77 22.84
CA SER A 346 -36.57 -15.93 24.27
C SER A 346 -36.34 -14.57 24.94
N LEU A 347 -35.44 -13.74 24.40
CA LEU A 347 -35.14 -12.40 24.91
C LEU A 347 -36.36 -11.47 24.93
N LEU A 348 -37.20 -11.52 23.89
CA LEU A 348 -38.45 -10.75 23.86
C LEU A 348 -39.45 -11.23 24.93
N LYS A 349 -39.53 -12.54 25.21
CA LYS A 349 -40.34 -13.07 26.32
C LYS A 349 -39.76 -12.71 27.69
N SER A 350 -38.44 -12.69 27.84
CA SER A 350 -37.76 -12.27 29.06
C SER A 350 -37.90 -10.76 29.34
N ALA A 351 -38.01 -9.93 28.29
CA ALA A 351 -38.26 -8.49 28.40
C ALA A 351 -39.73 -8.17 28.69
N ALA A 352 -40.67 -8.93 28.11
CA ALA A 352 -42.11 -8.78 28.36
C ALA A 352 -42.58 -9.41 29.70
N GLY A 353 -41.77 -10.28 30.32
CA GLY A 353 -42.13 -11.06 31.50
C GLY A 353 -41.61 -10.55 32.85
N ARG A 354 -40.80 -9.48 32.92
CA ARG A 354 -40.34 -8.92 34.21
C ARG A 354 -41.44 -8.09 34.88
N LYS A 355 -42.46 -8.77 35.43
CA LYS A 355 -43.05 -8.32 36.69
C LYS A 355 -42.15 -8.84 37.81
N TRP A 356 -41.71 -7.92 38.64
CA TRP A 356 -40.89 -8.13 39.82
C TRP A 356 -41.62 -9.08 40.78
N SER A 357 -41.28 -10.36 40.77
CA SER A 357 -41.68 -11.30 41.82
C SER A 357 -40.45 -12.09 42.28
N GLN A 358 -40.36 -12.19 43.60
CA GLN A 358 -39.22 -12.55 44.44
C GLN A 358 -38.56 -13.93 44.17
N PRO A 359 -37.34 -14.16 44.72
CA PRO A 359 -36.53 -15.32 44.42
C PRO A 359 -36.94 -16.51 45.30
N HIS A 360 -37.11 -17.69 44.69
CA HIS A 360 -36.95 -18.95 45.40
C HIS A 360 -36.25 -19.98 44.52
N ALA A 361 -35.52 -20.83 45.23
CA ALA A 361 -34.39 -21.63 44.77
C ALA A 361 -34.79 -22.94 44.04
N ASN A 362 -33.74 -23.53 43.45
CA ASN A 362 -33.53 -24.94 43.13
C ASN A 362 -34.17 -25.51 41.86
N MET A 363 -33.32 -25.74 40.84
CA MET A 363 -33.18 -27.06 40.20
C MET A 363 -31.88 -27.16 39.37
N THR A 364 -30.95 -27.95 39.90
CA THR A 364 -30.15 -29.02 39.24
C THR A 364 -29.40 -28.74 37.91
N SER A 365 -28.08 -28.54 38.06
CA SER A 365 -26.91 -29.11 37.34
C SER A 365 -27.18 -30.18 36.25
N LEU A 366 -26.53 -30.26 35.06
CA LEU A 366 -25.11 -30.20 34.59
C LEU A 366 -25.09 -30.20 33.01
N PRO A 367 -23.94 -30.09 32.28
CA PRO A 367 -22.58 -29.71 32.69
C PRO A 367 -22.01 -28.50 31.91
N LYS A 368 -21.00 -27.92 32.56
CA LYS A 368 -20.08 -26.87 32.08
C LYS A 368 -19.25 -27.33 30.88
N GLY A 369 -19.12 -26.45 29.89
CA GLY A 369 -17.93 -26.31 29.06
C GLY A 369 -17.53 -24.84 29.09
N PHE A 370 -16.31 -24.56 29.54
CA PHE A 370 -15.68 -23.25 29.76
C PHE A 370 -16.23 -22.44 30.94
N SER A 371 -15.66 -22.72 32.11
CA SER A 371 -15.65 -21.79 33.25
C SER A 371 -14.51 -20.80 33.09
N GLU A 372 -14.84 -19.52 33.05
CA GLU A 372 -14.08 -18.50 33.77
C GLU A 372 -15.06 -17.75 34.67
N SER A 373 -14.77 -17.84 35.95
CA SER A 373 -15.30 -17.01 37.02
C SER A 373 -14.73 -15.60 36.89
N ASP A 374 -15.59 -14.60 36.71
CA ASP A 374 -15.85 -13.62 37.76
C ASP A 374 -16.83 -12.56 37.28
N GLY A 375 -17.69 -12.14 38.21
CA GLY A 375 -18.80 -11.24 37.97
C GLY A 375 -18.34 -9.86 37.51
N SER A 376 -18.53 -9.58 36.23
CA SER A 376 -19.02 -8.28 35.77
C SER A 376 -19.85 -8.52 34.51
N GLY A 377 -20.91 -7.75 34.33
CA GLY A 377 -21.79 -7.87 33.18
C GLY A 377 -21.06 -7.50 31.89
N ILE A 378 -20.29 -8.43 31.32
CA ILE A 378 -19.77 -8.30 29.96
C ILE A 378 -20.91 -8.72 29.03
N THR A 379 -21.91 -7.84 28.93
CA THR A 379 -22.71 -7.76 27.71
C THR A 379 -21.73 -7.40 26.60
N ASN A 380 -21.22 -8.43 25.94
CA ASN A 380 -20.36 -8.42 24.76
C ASN A 380 -20.41 -7.06 24.05
N GLU A 381 -19.48 -6.16 24.40
CA GLU A 381 -19.55 -4.74 24.00
C GLU A 381 -19.55 -4.58 22.49
N VAL A 382 -18.94 -5.54 21.80
CA VAL A 382 -18.97 -5.71 20.34
C VAL A 382 -20.39 -5.91 19.82
N LEU A 383 -21.20 -6.78 20.44
CA LEU A 383 -22.61 -6.97 20.06
C LEU A 383 -23.45 -5.72 20.35
N ARG A 384 -23.12 -4.96 21.41
CA ARG A 384 -23.80 -3.70 21.72
C ARG A 384 -23.39 -2.59 20.75
N ALA A 385 -22.13 -2.55 20.32
CA ALA A 385 -21.63 -1.63 19.31
C ALA A 385 -22.23 -1.93 17.93
N ILE A 386 -22.35 -3.21 17.55
CA ILE A 386 -23.04 -3.65 16.33
C ILE A 386 -24.55 -3.32 16.38
N GLN A 387 -25.21 -3.52 17.53
CA GLN A 387 -26.61 -3.12 17.68
C GLN A 387 -26.79 -1.60 17.69
N ALA A 388 -25.87 -0.85 18.30
CA ALA A 388 -25.92 0.61 18.32
C ALA A 388 -25.70 1.20 16.92
N SER A 389 -24.82 0.61 16.10
CA SER A 389 -24.60 1.04 14.70
C SER A 389 -25.77 0.70 13.77
N PHE A 390 -26.48 -0.40 14.02
CA PHE A 390 -27.71 -0.76 13.29
C PHE A 390 -28.96 0.04 13.73
N VAL A 391 -28.99 0.53 14.97
CA VAL A 391 -30.11 1.33 15.50
C VAL A 391 -29.91 2.83 15.24
N SER A 392 -28.67 3.32 15.22
CA SER A 392 -28.37 4.72 14.89
C SER A 392 -28.67 5.07 13.43
N THR A 393 -28.62 4.10 12.51
CA THR A 393 -28.95 4.28 11.09
C THR A 393 -30.44 4.49 10.82
N ASN A 394 -31.33 4.13 11.76
CA ASN A 394 -32.78 4.27 11.56
C ASN A 394 -33.38 5.57 12.13
N ASN A 395 -32.63 6.34 12.93
CA ASN A 395 -33.15 7.50 13.65
C ASN A 395 -32.58 8.86 13.22
N SER A 396 -31.58 8.91 12.34
CA SER A 396 -31.24 10.16 11.66
C SER A 396 -31.97 10.22 10.32
N LYS A 397 -32.79 11.25 10.12
CA LYS A 397 -33.14 11.73 8.76
C LYS A 397 -31.88 12.34 8.13
N GLU A 398 -30.80 11.59 8.01
CA GLU A 398 -29.72 11.95 7.10
C GLU A 398 -30.34 11.91 5.71
N LYS A 399 -30.53 13.08 5.12
CA LYS A 399 -30.91 13.20 3.71
C LYS A 399 -29.92 12.32 2.95
N SER A 400 -30.42 11.26 2.32
CA SER A 400 -29.59 10.37 1.52
C SER A 400 -28.82 11.22 0.51
N LYS A 401 -27.49 11.19 0.62
CA LYS A 401 -26.64 11.93 -0.31
C LYS A 401 -26.84 11.32 -1.69
N GLN A 402 -27.07 12.18 -2.68
CA GLN A 402 -27.13 11.76 -4.08
C GLN A 402 -25.70 11.54 -4.58
N ILE A 403 -25.51 10.56 -5.47
CA ILE A 403 -24.21 10.25 -6.06
C ILE A 403 -24.28 10.63 -7.54
N TYR A 404 -23.34 11.46 -7.98
CA TYR A 404 -23.14 11.79 -9.39
C TYR A 404 -21.84 11.15 -9.87
N ILE A 405 -21.90 10.38 -10.95
CA ILE A 405 -20.74 9.69 -11.54
C ILE A 405 -20.63 10.15 -12.98
N GLU A 406 -19.54 10.83 -13.32
CA GLU A 406 -19.29 11.31 -14.68
C GLU A 406 -18.89 10.17 -15.62
N LYS A 407 -18.02 9.25 -15.15
CA LYS A 407 -17.59 8.07 -15.91
C LYS A 407 -17.54 6.84 -15.02
N LEU A 408 -18.17 5.76 -15.49
CA LEU A 408 -18.12 4.43 -14.88
C LEU A 408 -17.49 3.46 -15.88
N PHE A 409 -16.40 2.81 -15.46
CA PHE A 409 -15.73 1.77 -16.22
C PHE A 409 -15.85 0.45 -15.48
N LEU A 410 -16.38 -0.55 -16.18
CA LEU A 410 -16.46 -1.93 -15.70
C LEU A 410 -15.61 -2.75 -16.65
N GLY A 411 -14.47 -3.22 -16.16
CA GLY A 411 -13.55 -4.08 -16.89
C GLY A 411 -13.69 -5.54 -16.46
N SER A 412 -13.40 -6.44 -17.40
CA SER A 412 -13.08 -7.85 -17.18
C SER A 412 -11.69 -8.12 -17.71
#